data_AF-A0NQD5-F1
#
_entry.id   AF-A0NQD5-F1
#
_cell.length_a   1.000
_cell.length_b   1.000
_cell.length_c   1.000
_cell.angle_alpha   90.00
_cell.angle_beta   90.00
_cell.angle_gamma   90.00
#
_symmetry.space_group_name_H-M   'P 1'
#
loop_
_entity.id
_entity.type
_entity.pdbx_description
1 polymer ?
#
loop_
_entity_poly.entity_id
_entity_poly.type
_entity_poly.pdbx_seq_one_letter_code
_entity_poly.pdbx_strand_id
1 'polypeptide(L)'
;MSNSSKFVWHVLARMRGNTRRAAILFSGRRERVHHNRDPLPPGQRPQDILAVLLLTVGIAVVAFDVPTYPWLRSLPGEYRAAFRTFTDIGKADWILVSTGFACLFLLALDAGRYAFRLRMAIGAVFTYAAFIFYSVAATGLLAIVFKWSLGRARPKLYEEVGPIRFDFLAFDGTFTSFPSGHSTTVAALATALAFIFPAYRWLIIVAGFWLAFSRVMVGAHYPSDVIAGTLLGMTFTFFTVRAMARRRIGFHLSSAGKIEPNMNALSAKACVRAVWQVLRGQRGAGRVEVNAHAADTTERTSA
;
A
#
# COMPACT_ATOMS: atom_id res chain seq x y z
N MET A 1 28.53 -28.91 -2.75
CA MET A 1 27.37 -28.01 -2.49
C MET A 1 26.54 -28.57 -1.34
N SER A 2 26.47 -27.87 -0.20
CA SER A 2 25.75 -28.34 1.00
C SER A 2 24.24 -28.47 0.74
N ASN A 3 23.52 -29.32 1.50
CA ASN A 3 22.06 -29.50 1.37
C ASN A 3 21.28 -28.17 1.47
N SER A 4 21.74 -27.22 2.27
CA SER A 4 21.15 -25.89 2.40
C SER A 4 21.26 -25.08 1.10
N SER A 5 22.36 -25.22 0.36
CA SER A 5 22.52 -24.53 -0.94
C SER A 5 21.54 -25.07 -1.98
N LYS A 6 21.31 -26.39 -2.04
CA LYS A 6 20.35 -27.00 -2.97
C LYS A 6 18.91 -26.55 -2.68
N PHE A 7 18.54 -26.48 -1.39
CA PHE A 7 17.23 -25.99 -0.97
C PHE A 7 17.01 -24.53 -1.38
N VAL A 8 17.97 -23.64 -1.10
CA VAL A 8 17.90 -22.22 -1.48
C VAL A 8 17.77 -22.07 -2.99
N TRP A 9 18.58 -22.79 -3.78
CA TRP A 9 18.49 -22.76 -5.24
C TRP A 9 17.11 -23.21 -5.75
N HIS A 10 16.52 -24.24 -5.15
CA HIS A 10 15.20 -24.72 -5.52
C HIS A 10 14.10 -23.68 -5.23
N VAL A 11 14.17 -22.99 -4.08
CA VAL A 11 13.25 -21.90 -3.73
C VAL A 11 13.41 -20.72 -4.69
N LEU A 12 14.64 -20.30 -4.99
CA LEU A 12 14.90 -19.20 -5.93
C LEU A 12 14.43 -19.52 -7.35
N ALA A 13 14.66 -20.75 -7.83
CA ALA A 13 14.17 -21.19 -9.13
C ALA A 13 12.63 -21.14 -9.19
N ARG A 14 11.95 -21.58 -8.12
CA ARG A 14 10.49 -21.51 -8.01
C ARG A 14 9.99 -20.07 -8.01
N MET A 15 10.61 -19.19 -7.22
CA MET A 15 10.25 -17.77 -7.19
C MET A 15 10.38 -17.15 -8.59
N ARG A 16 11.48 -17.40 -9.30
CA ARG A 16 11.67 -16.95 -10.68
C ARG A 16 10.57 -17.47 -11.62
N GLY A 17 10.18 -18.74 -11.48
CA GLY A 17 9.09 -19.34 -12.24
C GLY A 17 7.74 -18.67 -11.98
N ASN A 18 7.40 -18.44 -10.71
CA ASN A 18 6.17 -17.77 -10.30
C ASN A 18 6.14 -16.31 -10.78
N THR A 19 7.26 -15.59 -10.70
CA THR A 19 7.38 -14.22 -11.21
C THR A 19 7.17 -14.17 -12.73
N ARG A 20 7.77 -15.10 -13.48
CA ARG A 20 7.56 -15.19 -14.95
C ARG A 20 6.09 -15.45 -15.30
N ARG A 21 5.43 -16.39 -14.62
CA ARG A 21 4.00 -16.66 -14.80
C ARG A 21 3.13 -15.44 -14.51
N ALA A 22 3.43 -14.72 -13.42
CA ALA A 22 2.75 -13.47 -13.09
C ALA A 22 2.97 -12.40 -14.16
N ALA A 23 4.21 -12.25 -14.65
CA ALA A 23 4.54 -11.29 -15.71
C ALA A 23 3.76 -11.56 -17.01
N ILE A 24 3.65 -12.82 -17.44
CA ILE A 24 2.84 -13.22 -18.61
C ILE A 24 1.35 -12.92 -18.38
N LEU A 25 0.83 -13.23 -17.19
CA LEU A 25 -0.56 -12.92 -16.84
C LEU A 25 -0.84 -11.40 -16.86
N PHE A 26 0.14 -10.58 -16.49
CA PHE A 26 0.02 -9.12 -16.51
C PHE A 26 0.24 -8.51 -17.89
N SER A 27 1.13 -9.06 -18.73
CA SER A 27 1.34 -8.57 -20.09
C SER A 27 0.08 -8.72 -20.94
N GLY A 28 -0.61 -9.86 -20.87
CA GLY A 28 -1.91 -10.07 -21.53
C GLY A 28 -3.08 -9.24 -20.96
N ARG A 29 -2.85 -8.48 -19.88
CA ARG A 29 -3.83 -7.51 -19.33
C ARG A 29 -3.53 -6.07 -19.76
N ARG A 30 -2.37 -5.82 -20.38
CA ARG A 30 -1.97 -4.48 -20.84
C ARG A 30 -2.90 -3.99 -21.95
N GLU A 31 -3.29 -4.88 -22.86
CA GLU A 31 -4.22 -4.59 -23.97
C GLU A 31 -5.63 -4.21 -23.49
N ARG A 32 -6.06 -4.75 -22.33
CA ARG A 32 -7.39 -4.46 -21.75
C ARG A 32 -7.56 -3.00 -21.31
N VAL A 33 -6.45 -2.26 -21.12
CA VAL A 33 -6.49 -0.83 -20.82
C VAL A 33 -7.13 -0.05 -21.97
N HIS A 34 -6.95 -0.49 -23.22
CA HIS A 34 -7.49 0.22 -24.38
C HIS A 34 -9.00 0.06 -24.53
N HIS A 35 -9.57 -1.03 -24.02
CA HIS A 35 -11.01 -1.27 -24.04
C HIS A 35 -11.75 -0.57 -22.89
N ASN A 36 -11.05 -0.30 -21.78
CA ASN A 36 -11.64 0.28 -20.57
C ASN A 36 -11.25 1.76 -20.42
N ARG A 37 -11.55 2.56 -21.45
CA ARG A 37 -11.38 4.02 -21.46
C ARG A 37 -12.53 4.69 -20.74
N ASP A 38 -12.53 4.58 -19.43
CA ASP A 38 -13.46 5.33 -18.59
C ASP A 38 -12.83 6.71 -18.27
N PRO A 39 -13.31 7.81 -18.89
CA PRO A 39 -12.74 9.14 -18.68
C PRO A 39 -12.90 9.57 -17.21
N LEU A 40 -11.92 10.29 -16.68
CA LEU A 40 -12.02 10.81 -15.31
C LEU A 40 -13.13 11.88 -15.27
N PRO A 41 -14.09 11.77 -14.33
CA PRO A 41 -15.06 12.83 -14.14
C PRO A 41 -14.34 14.13 -13.72
N PRO A 42 -14.95 15.30 -13.98
CA PRO A 42 -14.46 16.57 -13.46
C PRO A 42 -14.21 16.48 -11.94
N GLY A 43 -13.09 17.02 -11.47
CA GLY A 43 -12.64 16.93 -10.08
C GLY A 43 -11.73 15.73 -9.78
N GLN A 44 -11.63 14.74 -10.67
CA GLN A 44 -10.69 13.61 -10.54
C GLN A 44 -9.54 13.67 -11.55
N ARG A 45 -9.50 14.70 -12.41
CA ARG A 45 -8.39 14.89 -13.35
C ARG A 45 -7.12 15.28 -12.56
N PRO A 46 -5.92 14.87 -13.01
CA PRO A 46 -4.68 15.20 -12.30
C PRO A 46 -4.51 16.70 -12.03
N GLN A 47 -4.89 17.54 -13.00
CA GLN A 47 -4.87 19.00 -12.87
C GLN A 47 -5.86 19.54 -11.82
N ASP A 48 -7.06 18.96 -11.74
CA ASP A 48 -8.08 19.36 -10.76
C ASP A 48 -7.62 18.99 -9.35
N ILE A 49 -7.07 17.78 -9.19
CA ILE A 49 -6.51 17.30 -7.92
C ILE A 49 -5.31 18.16 -7.51
N LEU A 50 -4.44 18.50 -8.46
CA LEU A 50 -3.29 19.38 -8.19
C LEU A 50 -3.76 20.77 -7.75
N ALA A 51 -4.76 21.35 -8.42
CA ALA A 51 -5.32 22.64 -8.05
C ALA A 51 -5.92 22.61 -6.63
N VAL A 52 -6.72 21.59 -6.32
CA VAL A 52 -7.28 21.38 -4.98
C VAL A 52 -6.17 21.20 -3.95
N LEU A 53 -5.13 20.43 -4.27
CA LEU A 53 -3.99 20.20 -3.38
C LEU A 53 -3.26 21.51 -3.08
N LEU A 54 -2.89 22.27 -4.10
CA LEU A 54 -2.19 23.55 -3.95
C LEU A 54 -3.02 24.55 -3.16
N LEU A 55 -4.33 24.66 -3.47
CA LEU A 55 -5.24 25.55 -2.75
C LEU A 55 -5.38 25.14 -1.27
N THR A 56 -5.63 23.85 -1.02
CA THR A 56 -5.85 23.33 0.34
C THR A 56 -4.59 23.50 1.20
N VAL A 57 -3.41 23.18 0.64
CA VAL A 57 -2.14 23.34 1.35
C VAL A 57 -1.84 24.83 1.57
N GLY A 58 -2.04 25.69 0.58
CA GLY A 58 -1.83 27.13 0.69
C GLY A 58 -2.70 27.76 1.78
N ILE A 59 -4.00 27.44 1.81
CA ILE A 59 -4.91 27.86 2.89
C ILE A 59 -4.43 27.33 4.23
N ALA A 60 -4.02 26.06 4.31
CA ALA A 60 -3.58 25.47 5.57
C ALA A 60 -2.32 26.13 6.14
N VAL A 61 -1.37 26.52 5.29
CA VAL A 61 -0.18 27.26 5.73
C VAL A 61 -0.56 28.56 6.42
N VAL A 62 -1.48 29.32 5.83
CA VAL A 62 -1.90 30.63 6.37
C VAL A 62 -2.79 30.46 7.60
N ALA A 63 -3.79 29.58 7.51
CA ALA A 63 -4.84 29.47 8.53
C ALA A 63 -4.43 28.64 9.75
N PHE A 64 -3.56 27.64 9.59
CA PHE A 64 -3.29 26.68 10.66
C PHE A 64 -1.85 26.67 11.14
N ASP A 65 -0.84 26.84 10.28
CA ASP A 65 0.54 26.65 10.73
C ASP A 65 1.00 27.69 11.76
N VAL A 66 0.60 28.96 11.57
CA VAL A 66 0.92 30.07 12.47
C VAL A 66 0.26 29.91 13.86
N PRO A 67 -1.07 29.69 13.98
CA PRO A 67 -1.71 29.57 15.29
C PRO A 67 -1.45 28.22 15.99
N THR A 68 -1.16 27.15 15.24
CA THR A 68 -1.05 25.80 15.84
C THR A 68 0.19 25.66 16.72
N TYR A 69 1.31 26.27 16.36
CA TYR A 69 2.57 26.05 17.09
C TYR A 69 2.56 26.62 18.52
N PRO A 70 2.13 27.87 18.77
CA PRO A 70 2.02 28.40 20.14
C PRO A 70 1.03 27.61 21.00
N TRP A 71 -0.13 27.25 20.45
CA TRP A 71 -1.13 26.43 21.13
C TRP A 71 -0.56 25.07 21.54
N LEU A 72 0.17 24.41 20.64
CA LEU A 72 0.75 23.10 20.94
C LEU A 72 1.82 23.17 22.03
N ARG A 73 2.52 24.30 22.18
CA ARG A 73 3.48 24.52 23.28
C ARG A 73 2.78 24.73 24.62
N SER A 74 1.58 25.28 24.64
CA SER A 74 0.79 25.42 25.87
C SER A 74 0.24 24.11 26.43
N LEU A 75 0.25 23.02 25.64
CA LEU A 75 -0.27 21.73 26.10
C LEU A 75 0.73 21.01 27.04
N PRO A 76 0.25 20.32 28.10
CA PRO A 76 1.09 19.52 28.98
C PRO A 76 1.86 18.43 28.22
N GLY A 77 3.07 18.11 28.70
CA GLY A 77 3.96 17.15 28.05
C GLY A 77 3.39 15.73 27.94
N GLU A 78 2.47 15.36 28.83
CA GLU A 78 1.79 14.06 28.86
C GLU A 78 1.00 13.79 27.56
N TYR A 79 0.36 14.81 26.99
CA TYR A 79 -0.34 14.68 25.71
C TYR A 79 0.63 14.29 24.59
N ARG A 80 1.80 14.92 24.54
CA ARG A 80 2.84 14.59 23.55
C ARG A 80 3.34 13.15 23.72
N ALA A 81 3.48 12.68 24.96
CA ALA A 81 3.88 11.31 25.25
C ALA A 81 2.82 10.30 24.80
N ALA A 82 1.54 10.57 25.08
CA ALA A 82 0.44 9.73 24.62
C ALA A 82 0.40 9.66 23.08
N PHE A 83 0.48 10.78 22.36
CA PHE A 83 0.48 10.76 20.90
C PHE A 83 1.75 10.13 20.27
N ARG A 84 2.87 10.05 21.01
CA ARG A 84 4.07 9.33 20.55
C ARG A 84 3.86 7.81 20.49
N THR A 85 3.13 7.21 21.43
CA THR A 85 2.85 5.77 21.33
C THR A 85 1.92 5.46 20.15
N PHE A 86 0.96 6.34 19.88
CA PHE A 86 0.08 6.23 18.70
C PHE A 86 0.82 6.44 17.37
N THR A 87 1.78 7.37 17.31
CA THR A 87 2.50 7.66 16.05
C THR A 87 3.42 6.51 15.62
N ASP A 88 3.83 5.61 16.51
CA ASP A 88 4.68 4.48 16.11
C ASP A 88 3.95 3.47 15.21
N ILE A 89 2.63 3.40 15.32
CA ILE A 89 1.78 2.51 14.49
C ILE A 89 1.86 2.88 13.01
N GLY A 90 2.03 4.15 12.65
CA GLY A 90 2.07 4.56 11.23
C GLY A 90 3.46 4.50 10.57
N LYS A 91 4.46 3.88 11.21
CA LYS A 91 5.82 3.78 10.65
C LYS A 91 5.85 2.90 9.40
N ALA A 92 6.51 3.37 8.34
CA ALA A 92 6.63 2.65 7.06
C ALA A 92 7.37 1.32 7.20
N ASP A 93 8.33 1.24 8.13
CA ASP A 93 9.24 0.10 8.26
C ASP A 93 8.49 -1.21 8.45
N TRP A 94 7.61 -1.29 9.44
CA TRP A 94 6.87 -2.54 9.70
C TRP A 94 5.87 -2.84 8.58
N ILE A 95 5.28 -1.82 7.93
CA ILE A 95 4.34 -2.00 6.82
C ILE A 95 5.07 -2.61 5.63
N LEU A 96 6.22 -2.05 5.24
CA LEU A 96 7.02 -2.53 4.12
C LEU A 96 7.64 -3.89 4.40
N VAL A 97 8.14 -4.09 5.62
CA VAL A 97 8.74 -5.37 6.04
C VAL A 97 7.68 -6.46 6.04
N SER A 98 6.52 -6.25 6.68
CA SER A 98 5.45 -7.26 6.74
C SER A 98 4.87 -7.60 5.37
N THR A 99 4.56 -6.59 4.55
CA THR A 99 4.02 -6.82 3.20
C THR A 99 5.06 -7.40 2.24
N GLY A 100 6.33 -6.98 2.36
CA GLY A 100 7.46 -7.53 1.60
C GLY A 100 7.70 -9.01 1.93
N PHE A 101 7.79 -9.35 3.22
CA PHE A 101 7.92 -10.75 3.65
C PHE A 101 6.72 -11.60 3.24
N ALA A 102 5.50 -11.08 3.34
CA ALA A 102 4.31 -11.78 2.86
C ALA A 102 4.41 -12.06 1.35
N CYS A 103 4.83 -11.08 0.55
CA CYS A 103 5.03 -11.27 -0.89
C CYS A 103 6.09 -12.33 -1.19
N LEU A 104 7.24 -12.27 -0.53
CA LEU A 104 8.33 -13.25 -0.70
C LEU A 104 7.87 -14.65 -0.28
N PHE A 105 7.22 -14.78 0.87
CA PHE A 105 6.69 -16.06 1.35
C PHE A 105 5.70 -16.67 0.35
N LEU A 106 4.72 -15.89 -0.10
CA LEU A 106 3.71 -16.36 -1.05
C LEU A 106 4.31 -16.70 -2.43
N LEU A 107 5.37 -16.00 -2.85
CA LEU A 107 6.10 -16.29 -4.09
C LEU A 107 6.92 -17.58 -3.98
N ALA A 108 7.40 -17.93 -2.78
CA ALA A 108 8.11 -19.17 -2.51
C ALA A 108 7.19 -20.40 -2.42
N LEU A 109 5.88 -20.21 -2.19
CA LEU A 109 4.91 -21.30 -2.18
C LEU A 109 4.76 -21.94 -3.56
N ASP A 110 4.62 -23.26 -3.58
CA ASP A 110 4.19 -23.98 -4.78
C ASP A 110 2.66 -23.89 -4.90
N ALA A 111 2.18 -22.70 -5.28
CA ALA A 111 0.75 -22.40 -5.40
C ALA A 111 0.01 -23.37 -6.35
N GLY A 112 0.72 -24.01 -7.28
CA GLY A 112 0.18 -24.96 -8.24
C GLY A 112 -0.28 -26.29 -7.62
N ARG A 113 0.24 -26.64 -6.44
CA ARG A 113 -0.15 -27.85 -5.72
C ARG A 113 -1.46 -27.69 -4.97
N TYR A 114 -1.92 -26.47 -4.71
CA TYR A 114 -3.08 -26.23 -3.87
C TYR A 114 -4.38 -26.22 -4.68
N ALA A 115 -5.48 -26.62 -4.03
CA ALA A 115 -6.81 -26.56 -4.62
C ALA A 115 -7.15 -25.15 -5.14
N PHE A 116 -8.01 -25.07 -6.15
CA PHE A 116 -8.35 -23.82 -6.85
C PHE A 116 -8.67 -22.66 -5.89
N ARG A 117 -9.49 -22.90 -4.85
CA ARG A 117 -9.88 -21.86 -3.87
C ARG A 117 -8.69 -21.33 -3.07
N LEU A 118 -7.76 -22.20 -2.68
CA LEU A 118 -6.57 -21.79 -1.93
C LEU A 118 -5.56 -21.09 -2.84
N ARG A 119 -5.42 -21.53 -4.09
CA ARG A 119 -4.62 -20.82 -5.11
C ARG A 119 -5.17 -19.42 -5.38
N MET A 120 -6.50 -19.27 -5.45
CA MET A 120 -7.15 -17.96 -5.57
C MET A 120 -6.91 -17.08 -4.33
N ALA A 121 -7.00 -17.64 -3.13
CA ALA A 121 -6.70 -16.94 -1.89
C ALA A 121 -5.25 -16.43 -1.85
N ILE A 122 -4.28 -17.31 -2.15
CA ILE A 122 -2.85 -16.97 -2.23
C ILE A 122 -2.62 -15.82 -3.23
N GLY A 123 -3.20 -15.93 -4.43
CA GLY A 123 -3.07 -14.91 -5.46
C GLY A 123 -3.67 -13.56 -5.05
N ALA A 124 -4.81 -13.57 -4.36
CA ALA A 124 -5.45 -12.36 -3.87
C ALA A 124 -4.66 -11.69 -2.75
N VAL A 125 -4.21 -12.47 -1.75
CA VAL A 125 -3.37 -11.96 -0.65
C VAL A 125 -2.07 -11.38 -1.22
N PHE A 126 -1.41 -12.07 -2.15
CA PHE A 126 -0.22 -11.56 -2.83
C PHE A 126 -0.51 -10.24 -3.55
N THR A 127 -1.61 -10.16 -4.29
CA THR A 127 -1.97 -8.96 -5.06
C THR A 127 -2.23 -7.76 -4.14
N TYR A 128 -2.96 -7.95 -3.04
CA TYR A 128 -3.24 -6.87 -2.09
C TYR A 128 -2.03 -6.48 -1.25
N ALA A 129 -1.20 -7.44 -0.83
CA ALA A 129 0.05 -7.16 -0.13
C ALA A 129 1.02 -6.38 -1.04
N ALA A 130 1.17 -6.79 -2.30
CA ALA A 130 2.00 -6.09 -3.28
C ALA A 130 1.46 -4.68 -3.58
N PHE A 131 0.14 -4.51 -3.64
CA PHE A 131 -0.49 -3.20 -3.80
C PHE A 131 -0.19 -2.26 -2.62
N ILE A 132 -0.33 -2.72 -1.38
CA ILE A 132 0.01 -1.94 -0.19
C ILE A 132 1.51 -1.60 -0.20
N PHE A 133 2.37 -2.60 -0.41
CA PHE A 133 3.82 -2.42 -0.46
C PHE A 133 4.21 -1.35 -1.49
N TYR A 134 3.73 -1.49 -2.74
CA TYR A 134 4.03 -0.56 -3.81
C TYR A 134 3.52 0.85 -3.51
N SER A 135 2.29 0.98 -3.02
CA SER A 135 1.69 2.29 -2.71
C SER A 135 2.48 3.00 -1.62
N VAL A 136 2.86 2.31 -0.55
CA VAL A 136 3.64 2.88 0.56
C VAL A 136 5.08 3.17 0.14
N ALA A 137 5.74 2.24 -0.55
CA ALA A 137 7.14 2.43 -0.98
C ALA A 137 7.28 3.58 -1.99
N ALA A 138 6.43 3.60 -3.02
CA ALA A 138 6.51 4.61 -4.07
C ALA A 138 6.13 6.00 -3.55
N THR A 139 5.10 6.12 -2.71
CA THR A 139 4.76 7.41 -2.08
C THR A 139 5.82 7.87 -1.09
N GLY A 140 6.43 6.94 -0.33
CA GLY A 140 7.55 7.25 0.56
C GLY A 140 8.76 7.79 -0.19
N LEU A 141 9.14 7.16 -1.31
CA LEU A 141 10.21 7.66 -2.19
C LEU A 141 9.86 9.04 -2.75
N LEU A 142 8.63 9.23 -3.21
CA LEU A 142 8.17 10.52 -3.72
C LEU A 142 8.20 11.62 -2.64
N ALA A 143 7.84 11.29 -1.40
CA ALA A 143 7.93 12.22 -0.27
C ALA A 143 9.39 12.58 0.06
N ILE A 144 10.34 11.64 -0.07
CA ILE A 144 11.78 11.93 0.10
C ILE A 144 12.25 12.91 -0.98
N VAL A 145 11.88 12.67 -2.24
CA VAL A 145 12.20 13.59 -3.35
C VAL A 145 11.67 14.99 -3.05
N PHE A 146 10.38 15.12 -2.69
CA PHE A 146 9.80 16.43 -2.35
C PHE A 146 10.47 17.11 -1.16
N LYS A 147 10.87 16.34 -0.14
CA LYS A 147 11.58 16.89 1.02
C LYS A 147 12.88 17.55 0.65
N TRP A 148 13.69 16.89 -0.17
CA TRP A 148 14.95 17.46 -0.64
C TRP A 148 14.73 18.61 -1.62
N SER A 149 13.68 18.56 -2.44
CA SER A 149 13.38 19.66 -3.37
C SER A 149 12.90 20.93 -2.65
N LEU A 150 12.00 20.81 -1.67
CA LEU A 150 11.32 21.96 -1.05
C LEU A 150 11.99 22.46 0.23
N GLY A 151 12.62 21.57 1.00
CA GLY A 151 13.47 21.96 2.12
C GLY A 151 12.80 22.85 3.18
N ARG A 152 11.63 22.46 3.71
CA ARG A 152 10.92 23.25 4.73
C ARG A 152 11.48 23.02 6.14
N ALA A 153 11.74 24.11 6.86
CA ALA A 153 12.14 24.08 8.28
C ALA A 153 11.10 23.37 9.16
N ARG A 154 11.56 22.58 10.13
CA ARG A 154 10.67 21.90 11.10
C ARG A 154 10.11 22.86 12.16
N PRO A 155 8.97 22.52 12.80
CA PRO A 155 8.41 23.33 13.89
C PRO A 155 9.36 23.60 15.05
N LYS A 156 10.37 22.76 15.28
CA LYS A 156 11.38 23.00 16.33
C LYS A 156 12.19 24.29 16.12
N LEU A 157 12.33 24.75 14.87
CA LEU A 157 13.06 25.97 14.51
C LEU A 157 12.15 27.19 14.43
N TYR A 158 10.88 27.08 14.86
CA TYR A 158 9.89 28.15 14.71
C TYR A 158 10.37 29.49 15.28
N GLU A 159 11.05 29.50 16.43
CA GLU A 159 11.53 30.73 17.08
C GLU A 159 12.74 31.35 16.36
N GLU A 160 13.53 30.55 15.65
CA GLU A 160 14.75 31.01 14.97
C GLU A 160 14.46 31.52 13.55
N VAL A 161 13.60 30.82 12.80
CA VAL A 161 13.39 31.07 11.37
C VAL A 161 11.94 31.35 10.98
N GLY A 162 11.01 31.27 11.92
CA GLY A 162 9.58 31.46 11.68
C GLY A 162 8.86 30.26 11.00
N PRO A 163 7.53 30.37 10.79
CA PRO A 163 6.69 29.27 10.30
C PRO A 163 6.85 28.91 8.81
N ILE A 164 7.40 29.83 8.02
CA ILE A 164 7.40 29.80 6.54
C ILE A 164 8.84 29.96 6.04
N ARG A 165 9.80 29.24 6.62
CA ARG A 165 11.16 29.16 6.07
C ARG A 165 11.32 27.93 5.20
N PHE A 166 11.68 28.18 3.95
CA PHE A 166 12.07 27.17 2.96
C PHE A 166 13.53 27.40 2.57
N ASP A 167 14.26 26.32 2.42
CA ASP A 167 15.61 26.28 1.88
C ASP A 167 15.69 25.21 0.80
N PHE A 168 15.48 25.62 -0.44
CA PHE A 168 15.37 24.69 -1.57
C PHE A 168 16.68 23.92 -1.75
N LEU A 169 16.58 22.61 -1.99
CA LEU A 169 17.74 21.71 -2.11
C LEU A 169 18.57 21.58 -0.82
N ALA A 170 17.97 21.82 0.35
CA ALA A 170 18.60 21.53 1.63
C ALA A 170 18.73 20.01 1.87
N PHE A 171 19.97 19.54 2.00
CA PHE A 171 20.29 18.16 2.36
C PHE A 171 20.45 17.94 3.88
N ASP A 172 20.10 18.96 4.70
CA ASP A 172 20.11 18.86 6.15
C ASP A 172 18.75 18.34 6.69
N GLY A 173 18.80 17.45 7.69
CA GLY A 173 17.63 16.85 8.33
C GLY A 173 16.70 17.87 9.00
N THR A 174 17.19 19.05 9.33
CA THR A 174 16.45 20.17 9.93
C THR A 174 15.43 20.81 8.97
N PHE A 175 15.67 20.75 7.66
CA PHE A 175 14.82 21.31 6.60
C PHE A 175 13.99 20.24 5.87
N THR A 176 13.76 19.07 6.47
CA THR A 176 12.98 17.96 5.84
C THR A 176 11.55 17.83 6.38
N SER A 177 10.86 18.95 6.66
CA SER A 177 9.51 18.92 7.25
C SER A 177 8.41 18.60 6.25
N PHE A 178 8.46 19.20 5.05
CA PHE A 178 7.40 19.12 4.05
C PHE A 178 7.76 18.18 2.88
N PRO A 179 6.85 17.29 2.43
CA PRO A 179 5.63 16.87 3.10
C PRO A 179 5.91 15.89 4.25
N SER A 180 4.94 15.66 5.13
CA SER A 180 5.11 14.66 6.20
C SER A 180 5.14 13.24 5.63
N GLY A 181 6.30 12.57 5.73
CA GLY A 181 6.46 11.18 5.26
C GLY A 181 5.60 10.17 6.04
N HIS A 182 5.37 10.43 7.33
CA HIS A 182 4.49 9.60 8.16
C HIS A 182 3.04 9.71 7.69
N SER A 183 2.53 10.92 7.55
CA SER A 183 1.16 11.16 7.05
C SER A 183 0.98 10.61 5.64
N THR A 184 2.00 10.73 4.79
CA THR A 184 2.02 10.11 3.45
C THR A 184 1.86 8.60 3.51
N THR A 185 2.63 7.93 4.37
CA THR A 185 2.59 6.48 4.57
C THR A 185 1.24 6.02 5.08
N VAL A 186 0.75 6.66 6.14
CA VAL A 186 -0.54 6.36 6.78
C VAL A 186 -1.68 6.55 5.77
N ALA A 187 -1.66 7.64 5.02
CA ALA A 187 -2.69 7.92 4.02
C ALA A 187 -2.66 6.93 2.85
N ALA A 188 -1.48 6.53 2.38
CA ALA A 188 -1.34 5.50 1.36
C ALA A 188 -1.90 4.15 1.86
N LEU A 189 -1.55 3.74 3.08
CA LEU A 189 -2.07 2.52 3.70
C LEU A 189 -3.59 2.59 3.89
N ALA A 190 -4.11 3.65 4.50
CA ALA A 190 -5.54 3.83 4.76
C ALA A 190 -6.35 3.84 3.46
N THR A 191 -5.85 4.52 2.43
CA THR A 191 -6.48 4.52 1.10
C THR A 191 -6.50 3.12 0.49
N ALA A 192 -5.36 2.39 0.54
CA ALA A 192 -5.28 1.04 0.02
C ALA A 192 -6.27 0.10 0.75
N LEU A 193 -6.30 0.16 2.09
CA LEU A 193 -7.20 -0.64 2.92
C LEU A 193 -8.67 -0.27 2.67
N ALA A 194 -9.00 1.01 2.47
CA ALA A 194 -10.37 1.44 2.19
C ALA A 194 -10.90 0.87 0.85
N PHE A 195 -10.03 0.71 -0.16
CA PHE A 195 -10.39 0.05 -1.42
C PHE A 195 -10.44 -1.48 -1.30
N ILE A 196 -9.59 -2.10 -0.48
CA ILE A 196 -9.60 -3.55 -0.24
C ILE A 196 -10.85 -3.95 0.59
N PHE A 197 -11.20 -3.14 1.59
CA PHE A 197 -12.26 -3.41 2.57
C PHE A 197 -13.33 -2.31 2.56
N PRO A 198 -14.13 -2.18 1.48
CA PRO A 198 -15.09 -1.08 1.33
C PRO A 198 -16.15 -1.01 2.43
N ALA A 199 -16.46 -2.14 3.08
CA ALA A 199 -17.39 -2.21 4.21
C ALA A 199 -16.89 -1.44 5.45
N TYR A 200 -15.57 -1.33 5.63
CA TYR A 200 -14.94 -0.68 6.79
C TYR A 200 -14.27 0.65 6.43
N ARG A 201 -14.51 1.18 5.22
CA ARG A 201 -13.81 2.37 4.70
C ARG A 201 -13.84 3.56 5.64
N TRP A 202 -14.99 3.85 6.26
CA TRP A 202 -15.12 5.01 7.15
C TRP A 202 -14.32 4.84 8.42
N LEU A 203 -14.34 3.65 9.02
CA LEU A 203 -13.51 3.33 10.17
C LEU A 203 -12.02 3.48 9.84
N ILE A 204 -11.59 2.98 8.68
CA ILE A 204 -10.21 3.07 8.21
C ILE A 204 -9.79 4.53 7.96
N ILE A 205 -10.66 5.32 7.33
CA ILE A 205 -10.40 6.75 7.06
C ILE A 205 -10.27 7.53 8.37
N VAL A 206 -11.17 7.30 9.33
CA VAL A 206 -11.11 7.96 10.65
C VAL A 206 -9.85 7.56 11.39
N ALA A 207 -9.49 6.27 11.42
CA ALA A 207 -8.25 5.81 12.04
C ALA A 207 -7.01 6.42 11.37
N GLY A 208 -6.98 6.47 10.03
CA GLY A 208 -5.91 7.09 9.26
C GLY A 208 -5.76 8.59 9.53
N PHE A 209 -6.90 9.30 9.67
CA PHE A 209 -6.91 10.71 10.06
C PHE A 209 -6.25 10.92 11.43
N TRP A 210 -6.63 10.14 12.45
CA TRP A 210 -6.05 10.25 13.79
C TRP A 210 -4.55 9.95 13.81
N LEU A 211 -4.11 8.94 13.06
CA LEU A 211 -2.69 8.61 12.93
C LEU A 211 -1.91 9.72 12.23
N ALA A 212 -2.44 10.32 11.16
CA ALA A 212 -1.80 11.46 10.49
C ALA A 212 -1.78 12.70 11.39
N PHE A 213 -2.90 12.99 12.06
CA PHE A 213 -3.05 14.13 12.97
C PHE A 213 -2.13 14.05 14.19
N SER A 214 -1.80 12.83 14.66
CA SER A 214 -0.85 12.62 15.76
C SER A 214 0.49 13.34 15.54
N ARG A 215 0.92 13.54 14.29
CA ARG A 215 2.17 14.25 13.96
C ARG A 215 2.13 15.75 14.29
N VAL A 216 0.95 16.35 14.16
CA VAL A 216 0.69 17.73 14.61
C VAL A 216 0.74 17.76 16.13
N MET A 217 0.05 16.83 16.81
CA MET A 217 0.01 16.79 18.28
C MET A 217 1.37 16.53 18.94
N VAL A 218 2.25 15.76 18.31
CA VAL A 218 3.63 15.55 18.77
C VAL A 218 4.52 16.78 18.52
N GLY A 219 4.09 17.72 17.66
CA GLY A 219 4.85 18.91 17.29
C GLY A 219 5.98 18.62 16.32
N ALA A 220 5.87 17.52 15.58
CA ALA A 220 6.91 17.10 14.64
C ALA A 220 6.75 17.76 13.26
N HIS A 221 5.52 18.16 12.92
CA HIS A 221 5.16 18.72 11.62
C HIS A 221 4.09 19.79 11.77
N TYR A 222 4.06 20.74 10.84
CA TYR A 222 2.97 21.68 10.72
C TYR A 222 1.69 21.01 10.17
N PRO A 223 0.49 21.53 10.47
CA PRO A 223 -0.76 21.05 9.88
C PRO A 223 -0.72 20.92 8.36
N SER A 224 -0.17 21.92 7.66
CA SER A 224 -0.05 21.86 6.19
C SER A 224 0.89 20.77 5.70
N ASP A 225 1.98 20.44 6.43
CA ASP A 225 2.87 19.32 6.09
C ASP A 225 2.12 17.98 6.16
N VAL A 226 1.24 17.84 7.16
CA VAL A 226 0.40 16.66 7.37
C VAL A 226 -0.67 16.56 6.29
N ILE A 227 -1.33 17.67 5.96
CA ILE A 227 -2.34 17.74 4.88
C ILE A 227 -1.70 17.38 3.54
N ALA A 228 -0.56 18.01 3.20
CA ALA A 228 0.15 17.74 1.96
C ALA A 228 0.60 16.28 1.85
N GLY A 229 1.16 15.72 2.93
CA GLY A 229 1.53 14.31 2.98
C GLY A 229 0.32 13.38 2.79
N THR A 230 -0.78 13.66 3.49
CA THR A 230 -2.02 12.89 3.36
C THR A 230 -2.56 12.91 1.93
N LEU A 231 -2.66 14.09 1.32
CA LEU A 231 -3.13 14.25 -0.06
C LEU A 231 -2.22 13.54 -1.07
N LEU A 232 -0.90 13.61 -0.88
CA LEU A 232 0.08 12.90 -1.71
C LEU A 232 -0.15 11.39 -1.66
N GLY A 233 -0.24 10.82 -0.45
CA GLY A 233 -0.45 9.40 -0.23
C GLY A 233 -1.78 8.91 -0.81
N MET A 234 -2.87 9.65 -0.57
CA MET A 234 -4.20 9.35 -1.11
C MET A 234 -4.22 9.37 -2.63
N THR A 235 -3.69 10.45 -3.23
CA THR A 235 -3.75 10.68 -4.68
C THR A 235 -2.98 9.62 -5.44
N PHE A 236 -1.74 9.34 -5.02
CA PHE A 236 -0.91 8.31 -5.66
C PHE A 236 -1.56 6.93 -5.56
N THR A 237 -2.07 6.57 -4.38
CA THR A 237 -2.72 5.28 -4.14
C THR A 237 -4.01 5.14 -4.95
N PHE A 238 -4.79 6.23 -5.08
CA PHE A 238 -5.98 6.29 -5.93
C PHE A 238 -5.65 6.00 -7.40
N PHE A 239 -4.62 6.66 -7.95
CA PHE A 239 -4.21 6.40 -9.33
C PHE A 239 -3.65 4.99 -9.52
N THR A 240 -2.95 4.46 -8.52
CA THR A 240 -2.45 3.08 -8.51
C THR A 240 -3.60 2.08 -8.58
N VAL A 241 -4.60 2.20 -7.68
CA VAL A 241 -5.75 1.28 -7.67
C VAL A 241 -6.59 1.43 -8.94
N ARG A 242 -6.75 2.65 -9.49
CA ARG A 242 -7.44 2.86 -10.77
C ARG A 242 -6.68 2.23 -11.94
N ALA A 243 -5.34 2.31 -11.96
CA ALA A 243 -4.52 1.61 -12.95
C ALA A 243 -4.65 0.08 -12.84
N MET A 244 -4.70 -0.45 -11.62
CA MET A 244 -4.95 -1.87 -11.37
C MET A 244 -6.35 -2.30 -11.80
N ALA A 245 -7.38 -1.50 -11.49
CA ALA A 245 -8.77 -1.76 -11.85
C ALA A 245 -8.98 -1.79 -13.37
N ARG A 246 -8.37 -0.84 -14.11
CA ARG A 246 -8.38 -0.84 -15.59
C ARG A 246 -7.76 -2.10 -16.19
N ARG A 247 -6.76 -2.70 -15.51
CA ARG A 247 -6.10 -3.95 -15.91
C ARG A 247 -6.76 -5.20 -15.32
N ARG A 248 -7.86 -5.07 -14.57
CA ARG A 248 -8.50 -6.14 -13.79
C ARG A 248 -7.56 -6.89 -12.84
N ILE A 249 -6.58 -6.21 -12.26
CA ILE A 249 -5.62 -6.78 -11.30
C ILE A 249 -6.13 -6.51 -9.89
N GLY A 250 -6.65 -7.54 -9.21
CA GLY A 250 -7.20 -7.42 -7.85
C GLY A 250 -8.51 -6.61 -7.75
N PHE A 251 -8.71 -5.63 -8.63
CA PHE A 251 -9.85 -4.71 -8.66
C PHE A 251 -10.45 -4.65 -10.07
N HIS A 252 -11.69 -4.18 -10.15
CA HIS A 252 -12.38 -3.87 -11.40
C HIS A 252 -13.20 -2.59 -11.25
N LEU A 253 -13.63 -2.03 -12.40
CA LEU A 253 -14.60 -0.94 -12.44
C LEU A 253 -16.00 -1.55 -12.58
N SER A 254 -16.89 -1.16 -11.66
CA SER A 254 -18.33 -1.42 -11.73
C SER A 254 -18.96 -0.67 -12.90
N SER A 255 -20.17 -1.05 -13.32
CA SER A 255 -20.95 -0.34 -14.34
C SER A 255 -21.19 1.14 -13.98
N ALA A 256 -21.22 1.46 -12.69
CA ALA A 256 -21.34 2.83 -12.18
C ALA A 256 -19.99 3.58 -12.05
N GLY A 257 -18.89 3.04 -12.59
CA GLY A 257 -17.55 3.64 -12.52
C GLY A 257 -16.84 3.51 -11.16
N LYS A 258 -17.43 2.80 -10.19
CA LYS A 258 -16.83 2.55 -8.87
C LYS A 258 -15.73 1.49 -8.93
N ILE A 259 -14.65 1.67 -8.19
CA ILE A 259 -13.58 0.69 -8.05
C ILE A 259 -13.96 -0.32 -6.97
N GLU A 260 -14.01 -1.60 -7.34
CA GLU A 260 -14.39 -2.69 -6.43
C GLU A 260 -13.38 -3.83 -6.47
N PRO A 261 -13.13 -4.52 -5.34
CA PRO A 261 -12.29 -5.71 -5.32
C PRO A 261 -12.90 -6.83 -6.17
N ASN A 262 -12.07 -7.56 -6.91
CA ASN A 262 -12.50 -8.68 -7.77
C ASN A 262 -13.10 -9.83 -6.98
N MET A 263 -12.68 -9.99 -5.72
CA MET A 263 -13.25 -11.00 -4.84
C MET A 263 -14.49 -10.44 -4.16
N ASN A 264 -15.66 -10.94 -4.54
CA ASN A 264 -16.89 -10.68 -3.81
C ASN A 264 -16.86 -11.32 -2.41
N ALA A 265 -17.73 -10.85 -1.51
CA ALA A 265 -17.76 -11.28 -0.11
C ALA A 265 -17.99 -12.80 0.05
N LEU A 266 -18.78 -13.42 -0.85
CA LEU A 266 -19.03 -14.86 -0.83
C LEU A 266 -17.76 -15.66 -1.19
N SER A 267 -17.05 -15.26 -2.25
CA SER A 267 -15.80 -15.89 -2.66
C SER A 267 -14.71 -15.69 -1.62
N ALA A 268 -14.66 -14.51 -0.99
CA ALA A 268 -13.77 -14.24 0.12
C ALA A 268 -14.04 -15.16 1.31
N LYS A 269 -15.31 -15.30 1.74
CA LYS A 269 -15.71 -16.25 2.79
C LYS A 269 -15.33 -17.69 2.43
N ALA A 270 -15.55 -18.11 1.19
CA ALA A 270 -15.19 -19.46 0.73
C ALA A 270 -13.66 -19.69 0.75
N CYS A 271 -12.87 -18.69 0.34
CA CYS A 271 -11.41 -18.74 0.41
C CYS A 271 -10.91 -18.82 1.86
N VAL A 272 -11.45 -17.99 2.75
CA VAL A 272 -11.12 -18.01 4.19
C VAL A 272 -11.44 -19.37 4.81
N ARG A 273 -12.61 -19.94 4.49
CA ARG A 273 -12.96 -21.29 4.93
C ARG A 273 -11.97 -22.34 4.43
N ALA A 274 -11.58 -22.29 3.16
CA ALA A 274 -10.61 -23.23 2.60
C ALA A 274 -9.23 -23.13 3.29
N VAL A 275 -8.75 -21.90 3.55
CA VAL A 275 -7.52 -21.66 4.32
C VAL A 275 -7.64 -22.26 5.73
N TRP A 276 -8.78 -22.00 6.41
CA TRP A 276 -9.03 -22.50 7.75
C TRP A 276 -9.08 -24.03 7.85
N GLN A 277 -9.68 -24.70 6.85
CA GLN A 277 -9.71 -26.16 6.77
C GLN A 277 -8.31 -26.76 6.65
N VAL A 278 -7.43 -26.14 5.85
CA VAL A 278 -6.04 -26.56 5.72
C VAL A 278 -5.25 -26.33 7.01
N LEU A 279 -5.45 -25.19 7.68
CA LEU A 279 -4.82 -24.91 8.98
C LEU A 279 -5.24 -25.90 10.07
N ARG A 280 -6.47 -26.42 10.00
CA ARG A 280 -6.98 -27.46 10.91
C ARG A 280 -6.57 -28.90 10.51
N GLY A 281 -5.77 -29.07 9.46
CA GLY A 281 -5.29 -30.39 9.04
C GLY A 281 -6.37 -31.30 8.42
N GLN A 282 -7.47 -30.74 7.93
CA GLN A 282 -8.54 -31.54 7.31
C GLN A 282 -8.04 -32.16 5.98
N ARG A 283 -8.07 -33.50 5.88
CA ARG A 283 -7.61 -34.26 4.69
C ARG A 283 -8.46 -33.91 3.46
N GLY A 284 -7.82 -33.75 2.28
CA GLY A 284 -8.47 -33.46 1.00
C GLY A 284 -8.65 -31.98 0.64
N ALA A 285 -8.44 -31.04 1.57
CA ALA A 285 -8.67 -29.61 1.32
C ALA A 285 -7.48 -28.87 0.66
N GLY A 286 -6.28 -29.46 0.73
CA GLY A 286 -5.03 -28.71 0.57
C GLY A 286 -4.19 -29.02 -0.65
N ARG A 287 -4.23 -30.22 -1.23
CA ARG A 287 -3.31 -30.59 -2.32
C ARG A 287 -4.03 -31.30 -3.45
N VAL A 288 -3.76 -30.88 -4.68
CA VAL A 288 -4.08 -31.64 -5.88
C VAL A 288 -3.10 -32.80 -5.92
N GLU A 289 -3.59 -34.03 -5.76
CA GLU A 289 -2.78 -35.23 -6.01
C GLU A 289 -2.43 -35.24 -7.49
N VAL A 290 -1.16 -34.98 -7.79
CA VAL A 290 -0.62 -35.22 -9.13
C VAL A 290 -0.45 -36.73 -9.21
N ASN A 291 -1.40 -37.42 -9.85
CA ASN A 291 -1.29 -38.86 -10.11
C ASN A 291 0.05 -39.15 -10.79
N ALA A 292 0.97 -39.79 -10.06
CA ALA A 292 2.28 -40.19 -10.54
C ALA A 292 2.25 -41.44 -11.44
N HIS A 293 1.10 -41.79 -12.03
CA HIS A 293 0.90 -43.04 -12.77
C HIS A 293 0.64 -42.89 -14.28
N ALA A 294 0.82 -41.70 -14.86
CA ALA A 294 0.65 -41.51 -16.31
C ALA A 294 1.95 -41.63 -17.13
N ALA A 295 3.07 -42.04 -16.53
CA ALA A 295 4.37 -42.16 -17.20
C ALA A 295 4.81 -43.60 -17.52
N ASP A 296 4.00 -44.62 -17.17
CA ASP A 296 4.42 -46.04 -17.24
C ASP A 296 3.55 -46.91 -18.17
N THR A 297 2.73 -46.31 -19.04
CA THR A 297 1.82 -47.06 -19.93
C THR A 297 2.09 -46.93 -21.42
N THR A 298 3.14 -46.21 -21.84
CA THR A 298 3.50 -46.08 -23.26
C THR A 298 4.66 -46.96 -23.72
N GLU A 299 5.23 -47.84 -22.88
CA GLU A 299 6.38 -48.68 -23.26
C GLU A 299 6.09 -50.20 -23.31
N ARG A 300 4.82 -50.64 -23.24
CA ARG A 300 4.46 -52.08 -23.26
C ARG A 300 3.54 -52.55 -24.38
N THR A 301 3.38 -51.76 -25.45
CA THR A 301 2.62 -52.19 -26.65
C THR A 301 3.42 -52.01 -27.93
N SER A 302 4.55 -52.71 -28.01
CA SER A 302 5.19 -53.07 -29.27
C SER A 302 6.02 -54.33 -29.06
N ALA A 303 5.33 -55.47 -29.11
CA ALA A 303 5.92 -56.79 -29.32
C ALA A 303 5.26 -57.37 -30.58
#